data_AF-A0A7C5B2L5-F1
#
_entry.id   AF-A0A7C5B2L5-F1
#
_cell.length_a   1.000
_cell.length_b   1.000
_cell.length_c   1.000
_cell.angle_alpha   90.00
_cell.angle_beta   90.00
_cell.angle_gamma   90.00
#
_symmetry.space_group_name_H-M   'P 1'
#
loop_
_entity.id
_entity.type
_entity.pdbx_description
1 polymer ?
#
loop_
_entity_poly.entity_id
_entity_poly.type
_entity_poly.pdbx_seq_one_letter_code
_entity_poly.pdbx_strand_id
1 'polypeptide(L)'
;MTDEQAMVEAFHTKFEILVQTTPADLNEETKQLRVRLIQEEFDELKEAMATGNLAAVAKEMADLLYVIYGTAVSYGIDLEPVFREVHRSNLSKIGGYKRADGKWVKPPTYSPADIESILEVQREHLLAKRLSVHDAASGVPRSS
;
A
#
# COMPACT_ATOMS: atom_id res chain seq x y z
N MET A 1 2.70 -8.74 2.66
CA MET A 1 1.36 -8.15 2.79
C MET A 1 0.94 -8.25 4.23
N THR A 2 0.51 -7.12 4.80
CA THR A 2 -0.05 -7.05 6.16
C THR A 2 -1.36 -7.81 6.28
N ASP A 3 -1.72 -8.24 7.50
CA ASP A 3 -2.99 -8.91 7.77
C ASP A 3 -4.20 -8.04 7.39
N GLU A 4 -4.15 -6.73 7.65
CA GLU A 4 -5.22 -5.80 7.33
C GLU A 4 -5.46 -5.69 5.82
N GLN A 5 -4.39 -5.54 5.03
CA GLN A 5 -4.50 -5.54 3.58
C GLN A 5 -5.07 -6.86 3.05
N ALA A 6 -4.70 -8.01 3.65
CA ALA A 6 -5.25 -9.32 3.27
C ALA A 6 -6.75 -9.43 3.59
N MET A 7 -7.24 -8.83 4.68
CA MET A 7 -8.67 -8.74 4.97
C MET A 7 -9.42 -7.96 3.89
N VAL A 8 -8.84 -6.84 3.41
CA VAL A 8 -9.46 -6.02 2.36
C VAL A 8 -9.40 -6.70 0.99
N GLU A 9 -8.33 -7.43 0.69
CA GLU A 9 -8.24 -8.26 -0.52
C GLU A 9 -9.36 -9.32 -0.52
N ALA A 10 -9.55 -10.04 0.59
CA ALA A 10 -10.63 -11.01 0.73
C ALA A 10 -12.02 -10.38 0.56
N PHE A 11 -12.21 -9.16 1.08
CA PHE A 11 -13.43 -8.38 0.83
C PHE A 11 -13.60 -8.06 -0.67
N HIS A 12 -12.58 -7.52 -1.33
CA HIS A 12 -12.65 -7.22 -2.77
C HIS A 12 -12.97 -8.47 -3.61
N THR A 13 -12.30 -9.60 -3.34
CA THR A 13 -12.59 -10.87 -4.01
C THR A 13 -14.04 -11.29 -3.82
N LYS A 14 -14.56 -11.19 -2.59
CA LYS A 14 -15.94 -11.58 -2.27
C LYS A 14 -16.99 -10.69 -2.95
N PHE A 15 -16.70 -9.41 -3.12
CA PHE A 15 -17.61 -8.42 -3.69
C PHE A 15 -17.30 -8.07 -5.16
N GLU A 16 -16.45 -8.88 -5.82
CA GLU A 16 -16.08 -8.70 -7.23
C GLU A 16 -15.52 -7.30 -7.56
N ILE A 17 -14.85 -6.70 -6.58
CA ILE A 17 -14.13 -5.43 -6.73
C ILE A 17 -12.75 -5.74 -7.31
N LEU A 18 -12.23 -4.86 -8.17
CA LEU A 18 -10.93 -5.03 -8.81
C LEU A 18 -9.81 -5.37 -7.80
N VAL A 19 -9.20 -6.54 -8.01
CA VAL A 19 -7.97 -7.00 -7.38
C VAL A 19 -6.92 -7.16 -8.46
N GLN A 20 -5.78 -6.50 -8.31
CA GLN A 20 -4.61 -6.80 -9.13
C GLN A 20 -3.59 -7.58 -8.31
N THR A 21 -2.95 -8.55 -8.95
CA THR A 21 -1.96 -9.40 -8.29
C THR A 21 -0.56 -8.79 -8.36
N THR A 22 -0.27 -8.00 -9.40
CA THR A 22 0.99 -7.25 -9.58
C THR A 22 0.73 -5.74 -9.62
N PRO A 23 1.70 -4.90 -9.23
CA PRO A 23 1.61 -3.46 -9.39
C PRO A 23 1.30 -3.06 -10.84
N ALA A 24 0.18 -2.40 -11.06
CA ALA A 24 -0.27 -1.94 -12.38
C ALA A 24 -1.18 -0.72 -12.27
N ASP A 25 -1.20 0.10 -13.32
CA ASP A 25 -2.07 1.28 -13.35
C ASP A 25 -3.56 0.90 -13.53
N LEU A 26 -4.45 1.81 -13.15
CA LEU A 26 -5.90 1.64 -13.23
C LEU A 26 -6.49 2.44 -14.38
N ASN A 27 -7.70 2.07 -14.81
CA ASN A 27 -8.49 2.94 -15.67
C ASN A 27 -8.98 4.18 -14.89
N GLU A 28 -9.36 5.22 -15.63
CA GLU A 28 -9.75 6.50 -15.04
C GLU A 28 -11.00 6.40 -14.18
N GLU A 29 -11.97 5.55 -14.53
CA GLU A 29 -13.17 5.36 -13.72
C GLU A 29 -12.83 4.80 -12.33
N THR A 30 -11.91 3.83 -12.26
CA THR A 30 -11.48 3.23 -11.00
C THR A 30 -10.63 4.21 -10.20
N LYS A 31 -9.73 4.98 -10.84
CA LYS A 31 -8.97 6.04 -10.16
C LYS A 31 -9.90 7.05 -9.50
N GLN A 32 -10.90 7.52 -10.23
CA GLN A 32 -11.87 8.47 -9.71
C GLN A 32 -12.69 7.89 -8.55
N LEU A 33 -13.09 6.61 -8.64
CA LEU A 33 -13.77 5.93 -7.54
C LEU A 33 -12.90 5.88 -6.29
N ARG A 34 -11.63 5.47 -6.41
CA ARG A 34 -10.70 5.38 -5.26
C ARG A 34 -10.46 6.74 -4.62
N VAL A 35 -10.28 7.79 -5.42
CA VAL A 35 -10.14 9.17 -4.92
C VAL A 35 -11.39 9.60 -4.14
N ARG A 36 -12.59 9.35 -4.66
CA ARG A 36 -13.83 9.71 -3.96
C ARG A 36 -13.97 9.00 -2.62
N LEU A 37 -13.73 7.69 -2.56
CA LEU A 37 -13.82 6.92 -1.32
C LEU A 37 -12.81 7.40 -0.28
N ILE A 38 -11.57 7.69 -0.68
CA ILE A 38 -10.56 8.26 0.24
C ILE A 38 -11.01 9.62 0.76
N GLN A 39 -11.58 10.46 -0.10
CA GLN A 39 -12.04 11.80 0.28
C GLN A 39 -13.22 11.73 1.26
N GLU A 40 -14.16 10.81 1.04
CA GLU A 40 -15.32 10.56 1.91
C GLU A 40 -14.88 10.18 3.33
N GLU A 41 -14.06 9.14 3.50
CA GLU A 41 -13.58 8.72 4.83
C GLU A 41 -12.71 9.79 5.51
N PHE A 42 -11.97 10.58 4.73
CA PHE A 42 -11.21 11.70 5.27
C PHE A 42 -12.11 12.84 5.77
N ASP A 43 -13.23 13.09 5.09
CA ASP A 43 -14.23 14.07 5.53
C ASP A 43 -14.92 13.61 6.82
N GLU A 44 -15.31 12.33 6.92
CA GLU A 44 -15.87 11.73 8.14
C GLU A 44 -14.88 11.82 9.32
N LEU A 45 -13.60 11.51 9.10
CA LEU A 45 -12.57 11.63 10.13
C LEU A 45 -12.44 13.06 10.68
N LYS A 46 -12.50 14.08 9.80
CA LYS A 46 -12.45 15.48 10.24
C LYS A 46 -13.65 15.83 11.12
N GLU A 47 -14.84 15.37 10.76
CA GLU A 47 -16.06 15.59 11.56
C GLU A 47 -15.98 14.90 12.93
N ALA A 48 -15.50 13.66 12.97
CA ALA A 48 -15.27 12.92 14.20
C ALA A 48 -14.25 13.63 15.12
N MET A 49 -13.16 14.15 14.55
CA MET A 49 -12.16 14.92 15.30
C MET A 49 -12.73 16.24 15.85
N ALA A 50 -13.62 16.90 15.12
CA ALA A 50 -14.24 18.15 15.55
C ALA A 50 -15.25 17.96 16.69
N THR A 51 -15.92 16.81 16.75
CA THR A 51 -16.94 16.51 17.76
C THR A 51 -16.39 15.92 19.06
N GLY A 52 -15.13 15.49 19.09
CA GLY A 52 -14.42 15.07 20.31
C GLY A 52 -14.80 13.69 20.85
N ASN A 53 -15.45 12.84 20.05
CA ASN A 53 -15.76 11.46 20.43
C ASN A 53 -14.62 10.52 20.01
N LEU A 54 -13.81 10.06 20.98
CA LEU A 54 -12.67 9.18 20.73
C LEU A 54 -13.04 7.88 19.98
N ALA A 55 -14.21 7.30 20.27
CA ALA A 55 -14.65 6.07 19.60
C ALA A 55 -14.97 6.34 18.13
N ALA A 56 -15.61 7.46 17.82
CA ALA A 56 -15.85 7.88 16.44
C ALA A 56 -14.53 8.12 15.71
N VAL A 57 -13.60 8.87 16.31
CA VAL A 57 -12.27 9.11 15.73
C VAL A 57 -11.54 7.80 15.42
N ALA A 58 -11.58 6.82 16.33
CA ALA A 58 -10.94 5.53 16.10
C ALA A 58 -11.58 4.73 14.95
N LYS A 59 -12.92 4.76 14.82
CA LYS A 59 -13.64 4.15 13.70
C LYS A 59 -13.23 4.81 12.37
N GLU A 60 -13.29 6.13 12.29
CA GLU A 60 -12.97 6.83 11.03
C GLU A 60 -11.50 6.70 10.64
N MET A 61 -10.57 6.57 11.60
CA MET A 61 -9.18 6.21 11.30
C MET A 61 -9.07 4.82 10.67
N ALA A 62 -9.84 3.84 11.17
CA ALA A 62 -9.85 2.50 10.63
C ALA A 62 -10.47 2.46 9.22
N ASP A 63 -11.54 3.21 8.98
CA ASP A 63 -12.18 3.23 7.66
C ASP A 63 -11.33 3.95 6.61
N LEU A 64 -10.64 5.03 6.99
CA LEU A 64 -9.64 5.65 6.11
C LEU A 64 -8.52 4.66 5.75
N LEU A 65 -8.02 3.87 6.72
CA LEU A 65 -7.06 2.81 6.41
C LEU A 65 -7.67 1.75 5.48
N TYR A 66 -8.94 1.39 5.68
CA TYR A 66 -9.64 0.38 4.89
C TYR A 66 -9.72 0.77 3.41
N VAL A 67 -10.09 2.02 3.10
CA VAL A 67 -10.14 2.51 1.70
C VAL A 67 -8.76 2.71 1.09
N ILE A 68 -7.73 3.00 1.90
CA ILE A 68 -6.33 3.03 1.45
C ILE A 68 -5.85 1.62 1.08
N TYR A 69 -6.10 0.62 1.92
CA TYR A 69 -5.81 -0.77 1.59
C TYR A 69 -6.59 -1.24 0.36
N GLY A 70 -7.86 -0.87 0.24
CA GLY A 70 -8.66 -1.17 -0.96
C GLY A 70 -8.05 -0.55 -2.22
N THR A 71 -7.54 0.68 -2.12
CA THR A 71 -6.81 1.31 -3.22
C THR A 71 -5.56 0.50 -3.58
N ALA A 72 -4.74 0.13 -2.61
CA ALA A 72 -3.54 -0.69 -2.82
C ALA A 72 -3.85 -2.06 -3.45
N VAL A 73 -4.91 -2.73 -3.00
CA VAL A 73 -5.40 -4.00 -3.60
C VAL A 73 -5.79 -3.81 -5.06
N SER A 74 -6.47 -2.73 -5.42
CA SER A 74 -6.79 -2.45 -6.83
C SER A 74 -5.55 -2.17 -7.67
N TYR A 75 -4.54 -1.47 -7.14
CA TYR A 75 -3.26 -1.28 -7.83
C TYR A 75 -2.38 -2.54 -7.83
N GLY A 76 -2.68 -3.54 -7.00
CA GLY A 76 -1.84 -4.73 -6.82
C GLY A 76 -0.52 -4.43 -6.11
N ILE A 77 -0.50 -3.41 -5.25
CA ILE A 77 0.67 -2.99 -4.49
C ILE A 77 0.61 -3.59 -3.10
N ASP A 78 1.62 -4.38 -2.72
CA ASP A 78 1.83 -4.76 -1.32
C ASP A 78 2.38 -3.56 -0.54
N LEU A 79 1.58 -3.02 0.39
CA LEU A 79 1.96 -1.83 1.16
C LEU A 79 2.97 -2.13 2.26
N GLU A 80 3.14 -3.38 2.68
CA GLU A 80 4.05 -3.72 3.78
C GLU A 80 5.51 -3.28 3.49
N PRO A 81 6.16 -3.71 2.40
CA PRO A 81 7.52 -3.28 2.08
C PRO A 81 7.61 -1.78 1.78
N VAL A 82 6.58 -1.21 1.15
CA VAL A 82 6.49 0.24 0.87
C VAL A 82 6.49 1.05 2.16
N PHE A 83 5.64 0.66 3.13
CA PHE A 83 5.54 1.32 4.43
C PHE A 83 6.85 1.21 5.21
N ARG A 84 7.48 0.03 5.22
CA ARG A 84 8.78 -0.18 5.88
C ARG A 84 9.86 0.72 5.31
N GLU A 85 9.90 0.90 4.00
CA GLU A 85 10.87 1.77 3.34
C GLU A 85 10.62 3.26 3.58
N VAL A 86 9.36 3.68 3.56
CA VAL A 86 8.97 5.04 3.97
C VAL A 86 9.35 5.29 5.43
N HIS A 87 9.12 4.33 6.32
CA HIS A 87 9.49 4.41 7.73
C HIS A 87 11.01 4.54 7.91
N ARG A 88 11.80 3.67 7.26
CA ARG A 88 13.28 3.73 7.26
C ARG A 88 13.79 5.08 6.77
N SER A 89 13.25 5.57 5.66
CA SER A 89 13.57 6.88 5.09
C SER A 89 13.21 8.03 6.06
N ASN A 90 12.07 7.95 6.74
CA ASN A 90 11.67 8.93 7.75
C ASN A 90 12.60 8.93 8.96
N LEU A 91 13.01 7.76 9.48
CA LEU A 91 13.97 7.67 10.57
C LEU A 91 15.37 8.18 10.18
N SER A 92 15.76 8.07 8.90
CA SER A 92 17.03 8.61 8.40
C SER A 92 17.13 10.15 8.53
N LYS A 93 15.99 10.85 8.71
CA LYS A 93 15.92 12.31 8.89
C LYS A 93 16.24 12.77 10.31
N ILE A 94 16.37 11.87 11.29
CA ILE A 94 16.69 12.22 12.67
C ILE A 94 18.02 13.01 12.72
N GLY A 95 18.03 14.12 13.45
CA GLY A 95 19.18 15.03 13.52
C GLY A 95 19.22 16.12 12.44
N GLY A 96 18.23 16.16 11.53
CA GLY A 96 17.99 17.31 10.67
C GLY A 96 17.39 18.50 11.43
N TYR A 97 17.60 19.71 10.93
CA TYR A 97 17.08 20.93 11.54
C TYR A 97 16.77 22.01 10.51
N LYS A 98 15.90 22.96 10.87
CA LYS A 98 15.63 24.16 10.08
C LYS A 98 16.60 25.26 10.50
N ARG A 99 17.34 25.83 9.54
CA ARG A 99 18.19 27.00 9.78
C ARG A 99 17.35 28.27 9.98
N ALA A 100 17.98 29.30 10.53
CA ALA A 100 17.36 30.62 10.73
C ALA A 100 16.89 31.27 9.41
N ASP A 101 17.51 30.94 8.28
CA ASP A 101 17.11 31.40 6.94
C ASP A 101 15.95 30.58 6.32
N GLY A 102 15.35 29.69 7.11
CA GLY A 102 14.25 28.84 6.69
C GLY A 102 14.67 27.59 5.90
N LYS A 103 15.95 27.43 5.55
CA LYS A 103 16.43 26.24 4.83
C LYS A 103 16.42 25.02 5.73
N TRP A 104 15.79 23.93 5.27
CA TRP A 104 15.90 22.64 5.94
C TRP A 104 17.26 21.99 5.63
N VAL A 105 17.97 21.57 6.67
CA VAL A 105 19.24 20.83 6.57
C VAL A 105 18.97 19.39 6.94
N LYS A 106 19.15 18.49 5.98
CA LYS A 106 19.08 17.04 6.20
C LYS A 106 20.38 16.57 6.88
N PRO A 107 20.31 15.59 7.79
CA PRO A 107 21.50 15.03 8.40
C PRO A 107 22.33 14.23 7.36
N PRO A 108 23.63 13.99 7.60
CA PRO A 108 24.43 13.12 6.74
C PRO A 108 23.89 11.68 6.62
N THR A 109 23.12 11.25 7.62
CA THR A 109 22.46 9.94 7.67
C THR A 109 21.18 9.86 6.84
N TYR A 110 20.73 10.95 6.24
CA TYR A 110 19.52 10.96 5.43
C TYR A 110 19.69 10.14 4.15
N SER A 111 18.69 9.34 3.85
CA SER A 111 18.59 8.58 2.62
C SER A 111 17.13 8.58 2.15
N PRO A 112 16.84 8.89 0.87
CA PRO A 112 15.48 8.89 0.34
C PRO A 112 14.88 7.48 0.34
N ALA A 113 13.54 7.41 0.25
CA ALA A 113 12.84 6.13 0.11
C ALA A 113 13.00 5.63 -1.33
N ASP A 114 13.41 4.38 -1.51
CA ASP A 114 13.49 3.72 -2.82
C ASP A 114 12.26 2.83 -3.06
N ILE A 115 11.20 3.45 -3.57
CA ILE A 115 9.93 2.77 -3.84
C ILE A 115 9.94 2.07 -5.20
N GLU A 116 10.74 2.56 -6.15
CA GLU A 116 10.78 2.02 -7.50
C GLU A 116 11.31 0.58 -7.52
N SER A 117 12.43 0.33 -6.85
CA SER A 117 12.98 -1.03 -6.72
C SER A 117 12.05 -1.97 -5.97
N ILE A 118 11.27 -1.48 -4.99
CA ILE A 118 10.28 -2.30 -4.30
C ILE A 118 9.15 -2.73 -5.24
N LEU A 119 8.63 -1.80 -6.04
CA LEU A 119 7.58 -2.11 -7.02
C LEU A 119 8.10 -3.03 -8.13
N GLU A 120 9.37 -2.91 -8.53
CA GLU A 120 10.01 -3.82 -9.47
C GLU A 120 10.07 -5.25 -8.93
N VAL A 121 10.54 -5.44 -7.69
CA VAL A 121 10.55 -6.75 -7.03
C VAL A 121 9.14 -7.35 -6.94
N GLN A 122 8.13 -6.53 -6.61
CA GLN A 122 6.74 -7.00 -6.57
C GLN A 122 6.23 -7.47 -7.94
N ARG A 123 6.62 -6.80 -9.04
CA ARG A 123 6.29 -7.23 -10.40
C ARG A 123 6.98 -8.55 -10.76
N GLU A 124 8.25 -8.73 -10.39
CA GLU A 124 9.05 -9.92 -10.73
C GLU A 124 8.67 -11.17 -9.94
N HIS A 125 8.31 -11.03 -8.65
CA HIS A 125 8.04 -12.16 -7.77
C HIS A 125 6.88 -13.05 -8.25
N LEU A 126 5.90 -12.47 -8.95
CA LEU A 126 4.79 -13.25 -9.54
C LEU A 126 5.13 -13.92 -10.87
N LEU A 127 6.08 -13.39 -11.63
CA LEU A 127 6.62 -14.08 -12.81
C LEU A 127 7.34 -15.36 -12.40
N ALA A 128 8.16 -15.30 -11.35
CA ALA A 128 8.84 -16.47 -10.79
C ALA A 128 7.85 -17.52 -10.25
N LYS A 129 6.79 -17.10 -9.55
CA LYS A 129 5.76 -17.99 -9.02
C LYS A 129 4.92 -18.65 -10.13
N ARG A 130 4.68 -17.97 -11.26
CA ARG A 130 4.00 -18.56 -12.43
C ARG A 130 4.86 -19.60 -13.15
N LEU A 131 6.17 -19.35 -13.28
CA LEU A 131 7.11 -20.29 -13.91
C LEU A 131 7.27 -21.56 -13.08
N SER A 132 7.37 -21.46 -11.74
CA SER A 132 7.49 -22.63 -10.87
C SER A 132 6.25 -23.52 -10.83
N VAL A 133 5.04 -22.96 -11.00
CA VAL A 133 3.78 -23.74 -11.09
C VAL A 133 3.68 -24.47 -12.43
N HIS A 134 4.16 -23.86 -13.52
CA HIS A 134 4.17 -24.50 -14.84
C HIS A 134 5.14 -25.69 -14.89
N ASP A 135 6.33 -25.56 -14.29
CA ASP A 135 7.29 -26.67 -14.21
C ASP A 135 6.75 -27.83 -13.37
N ALA A 136 6.06 -27.56 -12.26
CA ALA A 136 5.41 -28.58 -11.43
C ALA A 136 4.24 -29.30 -12.15
N ALA A 137 3.54 -28.63 -13.07
CA ALA A 137 2.43 -29.21 -13.84
C ALA A 137 2.89 -30.03 -15.07
N SER A 138 4.13 -29.83 -15.52
CA SER A 138 4.72 -30.51 -16.69
C SER A 138 5.42 -31.84 -16.38
N GLY A 139 5.35 -32.30 -15.12
CA GLY A 139 5.94 -33.56 -14.65
C GLY A 139 5.30 -34.80 -15.30
N VAL A 140 5.72 -35.13 -16.51
CA VAL A 140 5.50 -36.45 -17.12
C VAL A 140 6.26 -37.48 -16.27
N PRO A 141 5.60 -38.52 -15.72
CA PRO A 141 6.29 -39.53 -14.95
C PRO A 141 7.20 -40.31 -15.90
N ARG A 142 8.51 -40.32 -15.62
CA ARG A 142 9.44 -41.24 -16.28
C ARG A 142 9.07 -42.65 -15.85
N SER A 143 8.51 -43.42 -16.77
CA SER A 143 8.32 -44.85 -16.60
C SER A 143 9.67 -45.53 -16.40
N SER A 144 9.75 -46.32 -15.33
CA SER A 144 10.81 -47.27 -14.98
C SER A 144 11.08 -48.30 -16.08
#